data_AF-A0A844ILJ3-F1
#
_entry.id   AF-A0A844ILJ3-F1
#
_cell.length_a   1.000
_cell.length_b   1.000
_cell.length_c   1.000
_cell.angle_alpha   90.00
_cell.angle_beta   90.00
_cell.angle_gamma   90.00
#
_symmetry.space_group_name_H-M   'P 1'
#
loop_
_entity.id
_entity.type
_entity.pdbx_description
1 polymer ?
#
loop_
_entity_poly.entity_id
_entity_poly.type
_entity_poly.pdbx_seq_one_letter_code
_entity_poly.pdbx_strand_id
1 'polypeptide(L)'
;MARYGSNGNDDLSVEGYWTNPWWAPWGVWNWAYDNQLYGLAGNDFLKGAYNADLIDGGDGNDTIWAWQGNDTLYGGNGNDNIDAGQDHDLVYGGSGNDTIYGDRNDWTNRGNGNDTLYGESGNDYLDGGEGNDYLNGGTDNDTLISFWGNDTLYGMEGNDYIDGGDGDDVIDGDSWYWVSGSARDTIYGGSGNDKIWGGEDNDFIDSGSGNDTVDGESGDDTIWAWQGNDTLYGGDGNDNIDAGQDHDLVYGGSGNDTIYGDRNDWIDKGNGNDTIYGESGNDVIYGGAGNDVIDGDASYTVYGSARDTIYGESGNDYIWGGEDNDSIYGGSGNDTIIGESGNDYLNGGKGANTIYGGDGNDVFAAVQFDGQRDIFNGGEGVDTFFVGVSGDSNDLDTASKVLSYTGQITSIVGTVVGVINPLTGAVIGALGGAFGLGSSILQDLKPAIGGWNDVVIIDDFQPQKDILVIPKGFNWTENRNLGTNIDNVYYQGINIKQQNQAGGEDSLVFLDIAGYNSQHNYSLQLLSQTDSSWFYTVA
;
A
#
# COMPACT_ATOMS: atom_id res chain seq x y z
N MET A 1 -56.01 7.67 -28.76
CA MET A 1 -56.59 8.87 -29.42
C MET A 1 -55.49 9.93 -29.51
N ALA A 2 -55.26 10.57 -30.66
CA ALA A 2 -54.22 11.59 -30.79
C ALA A 2 -54.73 13.00 -30.41
N ARG A 3 -54.02 13.70 -29.52
CA ARG A 3 -54.21 15.11 -29.16
C ARG A 3 -52.93 15.90 -29.44
N TYR A 4 -53.10 17.13 -29.91
CA TYR A 4 -52.00 18.01 -30.27
C TYR A 4 -52.23 19.37 -29.61
N GLY A 5 -51.15 19.93 -29.06
CA GLY A 5 -51.04 21.30 -28.59
C GLY A 5 -50.94 22.31 -29.73
N SER A 6 -50.66 23.53 -29.32
CA SER A 6 -50.40 24.73 -30.09
C SER A 6 -48.94 25.14 -29.89
N ASN A 7 -48.53 26.32 -30.37
CA ASN A 7 -47.15 26.79 -30.19
C ASN A 7 -46.97 27.64 -28.92
N GLY A 8 -47.73 27.36 -27.86
CA GLY A 8 -47.55 27.98 -26.55
C GLY A 8 -48.15 27.10 -25.47
N ASN A 9 -47.90 27.43 -24.21
CA ASN A 9 -48.22 26.58 -23.06
C ASN A 9 -49.64 25.98 -23.09
N ASP A 10 -49.71 24.66 -23.10
CA ASP A 10 -50.90 23.85 -23.21
C ASP A 10 -51.09 22.91 -22.00
N ASP A 11 -52.34 22.53 -21.75
CA ASP A 11 -52.75 21.54 -20.74
C ASP A 11 -53.52 20.43 -21.46
N LEU A 12 -52.86 19.29 -21.67
CA LEU A 12 -53.34 18.16 -22.44
C LEU A 12 -53.54 16.95 -21.51
N SER A 13 -54.80 16.65 -21.17
CA SER A 13 -55.13 15.49 -20.32
C SER A 13 -56.11 14.52 -20.96
N VAL A 14 -55.84 13.22 -20.89
CA VAL A 14 -56.76 12.17 -21.38
C VAL A 14 -57.98 11.97 -20.47
N GLU A 15 -58.05 12.60 -19.29
CA GLU A 15 -59.15 12.40 -18.32
C GLU A 15 -60.55 12.56 -18.93
N GLY A 16 -61.28 11.45 -19.03
CA GLY A 16 -62.65 11.40 -19.51
C GLY A 16 -63.67 11.37 -18.37
N TYR A 17 -64.01 12.53 -17.78
CA TYR A 17 -65.25 12.65 -17.02
C TYR A 17 -66.41 12.97 -17.97
N TRP A 18 -67.33 12.02 -18.15
CA TRP A 18 -68.57 12.24 -18.91
C TRP A 18 -69.47 13.28 -18.25
N THR A 19 -69.95 14.27 -19.02
CA THR A 19 -71.32 14.78 -18.83
C THR A 19 -72.28 13.83 -19.52
N ASN A 20 -73.02 13.04 -18.74
CA ASN A 20 -74.04 12.11 -19.22
C ASN A 20 -75.24 12.86 -19.86
N PRO A 21 -75.53 12.73 -21.16
CA PRO A 21 -76.85 13.06 -21.68
C PRO A 21 -77.79 11.94 -21.24
N TRP A 22 -78.92 12.28 -20.61
CA TRP A 22 -79.90 11.42 -19.94
C TRP A 22 -80.55 10.27 -20.76
N TRP A 23 -79.93 9.73 -21.81
CA TRP A 23 -80.53 8.78 -22.74
C TRP A 23 -79.62 7.67 -23.32
N ALA A 24 -78.39 7.47 -22.85
CA ALA A 24 -77.53 6.36 -23.31
C ALA A 24 -77.49 5.18 -22.29
N PRO A 25 -77.87 3.93 -22.66
CA PRO A 25 -77.92 2.81 -21.71
C PRO A 25 -76.60 2.07 -21.44
N TRP A 26 -75.48 2.44 -22.06
CA TRP A 26 -74.17 1.85 -21.79
C TRP A 26 -73.10 2.93 -21.97
N GLY A 27 -72.51 3.38 -20.87
CA GLY A 27 -71.32 4.22 -20.93
C GLY A 27 -70.20 3.42 -21.59
N VAL A 28 -69.66 3.92 -22.69
CA VAL A 28 -68.35 3.49 -23.16
C VAL A 28 -67.36 4.20 -22.25
N TRP A 29 -66.73 3.44 -21.39
CA TRP A 29 -65.64 3.92 -20.57
C TRP A 29 -64.46 4.26 -21.49
N ASN A 30 -63.90 5.46 -21.33
CA ASN A 30 -62.75 5.93 -22.11
C ASN A 30 -61.44 5.37 -21.54
N TRP A 31 -61.38 4.05 -21.35
CA TRP A 31 -60.23 3.31 -20.77
C TRP A 31 -59.58 2.38 -21.81
N ALA A 32 -59.75 2.63 -23.11
CA ALA A 32 -59.62 1.55 -24.11
C ALA A 32 -58.75 1.86 -25.32
N TYR A 33 -57.91 2.90 -25.29
CA TYR A 33 -57.03 3.20 -26.43
C TYR A 33 -55.70 3.76 -25.96
N ASP A 34 -54.63 3.25 -26.56
CA ASP A 34 -53.32 3.89 -26.59
C ASP A 34 -53.48 5.35 -27.01
N ASN A 35 -52.98 6.27 -26.18
CA ASN A 35 -53.06 7.70 -26.44
C ASN A 35 -51.78 8.20 -27.10
N GLN A 36 -51.95 9.28 -27.87
CA GLN A 36 -50.81 10.02 -28.42
C GLN A 36 -51.01 11.49 -28.05
N LEU A 37 -50.09 12.07 -27.28
CA LEU A 37 -50.14 13.46 -26.86
C LEU A 37 -48.88 14.16 -27.36
N TYR A 38 -49.05 15.34 -27.96
CA TYR A 38 -47.94 16.14 -28.48
C TYR A 38 -48.11 17.60 -28.01
N GLY A 39 -47.16 18.14 -27.23
CA GLY A 39 -47.16 19.52 -26.74
C GLY A 39 -46.76 20.53 -27.82
N LEU A 40 -45.73 20.18 -28.60
CA LEU A 40 -45.12 20.97 -29.68
C LEU A 40 -44.14 22.02 -29.18
N ALA A 41 -44.62 23.20 -28.77
CA ALA A 41 -43.74 24.28 -28.33
C ALA A 41 -44.42 25.09 -27.24
N GLY A 42 -43.69 25.47 -26.21
CA GLY A 42 -44.22 26.06 -24.99
C GLY A 42 -43.94 25.16 -23.80
N ASN A 43 -44.24 25.64 -22.59
CA ASN A 43 -44.14 24.80 -21.40
C ASN A 43 -45.50 24.15 -21.16
N ASP A 44 -45.58 22.86 -21.41
CA ASP A 44 -46.81 22.10 -21.52
C ASP A 44 -47.00 21.15 -20.34
N PHE A 45 -48.26 20.89 -19.99
CA PHE A 45 -48.63 19.90 -18.99
C PHE A 45 -49.38 18.75 -19.69
N LEU A 46 -48.76 17.59 -19.78
CA LEU A 46 -49.27 16.42 -20.49
C LEU A 46 -49.57 15.29 -19.51
N LYS A 47 -50.79 14.75 -19.58
CA LYS A 47 -51.26 13.68 -18.70
C LYS A 47 -51.84 12.51 -19.48
N GLY A 48 -51.18 11.36 -19.36
CA GLY A 48 -51.59 10.06 -19.86
C GLY A 48 -52.76 9.43 -19.11
N ALA A 49 -52.94 8.13 -19.29
CA ALA A 49 -54.00 7.31 -18.72
C ALA A 49 -53.47 5.96 -18.21
N TYR A 50 -54.33 4.94 -18.16
CA TYR A 50 -54.00 3.63 -17.59
C TYR A 50 -53.55 2.59 -18.65
N ASN A 51 -53.17 3.03 -19.85
CA ASN A 51 -52.74 2.14 -20.94
C ASN A 51 -51.51 2.74 -21.60
N ALA A 52 -50.78 1.91 -22.36
CA ALA A 52 -49.63 2.33 -23.16
C ALA A 52 -49.90 3.58 -24.02
N ASP A 53 -49.27 4.67 -23.66
CA ASP A 53 -49.39 6.00 -24.23
C ASP A 53 -48.07 6.41 -24.88
N LEU A 54 -48.17 7.25 -25.91
CA LEU A 54 -47.04 7.96 -26.52
C LEU A 54 -47.20 9.44 -26.19
N ILE A 55 -46.30 10.01 -25.39
CA ILE A 55 -46.35 11.41 -24.98
C ILE A 55 -45.06 12.09 -25.44
N ASP A 56 -45.19 13.25 -26.10
CA ASP A 56 -44.09 14.04 -26.64
C ASP A 56 -44.31 15.50 -26.22
N GLY A 57 -43.44 16.04 -25.36
CA GLY A 57 -43.50 17.43 -24.88
C GLY A 57 -43.19 18.41 -26.00
N GLY A 58 -42.00 18.31 -26.59
CA GLY A 58 -41.56 19.14 -27.70
C GLY A 58 -40.55 20.20 -27.26
N ASP A 59 -40.70 21.44 -27.68
CA ASP A 59 -39.83 22.55 -27.26
C ASP A 59 -40.41 23.24 -26.01
N GLY A 60 -39.67 23.35 -24.93
CA GLY A 60 -40.05 24.08 -23.71
C GLY A 60 -39.80 23.25 -22.48
N ASN A 61 -40.14 23.80 -21.31
CA ASN A 61 -40.00 23.05 -20.06
C ASN A 61 -41.34 22.41 -19.73
N ASP A 62 -41.46 21.13 -20.03
CA ASP A 62 -42.69 20.38 -19.99
C ASP A 62 -42.85 19.58 -18.69
N THR A 63 -44.08 19.19 -18.39
CA THR A 63 -44.40 18.30 -17.27
C THR A 63 -45.27 17.17 -17.79
N ILE A 64 -44.77 15.95 -17.70
CA ILE A 64 -45.41 14.75 -18.26
C ILE A 64 -45.72 13.79 -17.11
N TRP A 65 -46.98 13.38 -16.97
CA TRP A 65 -47.42 12.32 -16.05
C TRP A 65 -48.13 11.21 -16.82
N ALA A 66 -47.53 10.04 -16.96
CA ALA A 66 -48.06 9.01 -17.86
C ALA A 66 -49.03 8.02 -17.18
N TRP A 67 -48.79 7.69 -15.91
CA TRP A 67 -49.64 6.94 -14.97
C TRP A 67 -49.46 5.42 -14.96
N GLN A 68 -50.21 4.64 -15.73
CA GLN A 68 -50.05 3.18 -15.73
C GLN A 68 -50.02 2.68 -17.16
N GLY A 69 -49.35 1.55 -17.34
CA GLY A 69 -49.20 0.91 -18.64
C GLY A 69 -47.88 1.33 -19.27
N ASN A 70 -47.37 0.47 -20.15
CA ASN A 70 -46.06 0.64 -20.76
C ASN A 70 -46.04 1.81 -21.75
N ASP A 71 -45.61 2.97 -21.26
CA ASP A 71 -45.65 4.24 -21.94
C ASP A 71 -44.35 4.52 -22.68
N THR A 72 -44.41 5.40 -23.68
CA THR A 72 -43.23 5.95 -24.36
C THR A 72 -43.30 7.46 -24.29
N LEU A 73 -42.33 8.06 -23.59
CA LEU A 73 -42.33 9.47 -23.23
C LEU A 73 -41.12 10.16 -23.84
N TYR A 74 -41.33 11.35 -24.40
CA TYR A 74 -40.29 12.24 -24.89
C TYR A 74 -40.50 13.61 -24.26
N GLY A 75 -39.52 14.14 -23.53
CA GLY A 75 -39.51 15.52 -23.04
C GLY A 75 -39.32 16.49 -24.19
N GLY A 76 -38.18 16.38 -24.88
CA GLY A 76 -37.83 17.15 -26.06
C GLY A 76 -36.69 18.13 -25.78
N ASN A 77 -36.87 19.42 -26.08
CA ASN A 77 -35.88 20.45 -25.79
C ASN A 77 -36.36 21.30 -24.62
N GLY A 78 -35.60 21.37 -23.53
CA GLY A 78 -35.89 22.22 -22.38
C GLY A 78 -35.56 21.49 -21.11
N ASN A 79 -36.02 22.01 -19.98
CA ASN A 79 -35.84 21.31 -18.70
C ASN A 79 -37.17 20.68 -18.32
N ASP A 80 -37.31 19.39 -18.55
CA ASP A 80 -38.56 18.66 -18.45
C ASP A 80 -38.68 17.94 -17.10
N ASN A 81 -39.92 17.75 -16.64
CA ASN A 81 -40.23 16.97 -15.44
C ASN A 81 -41.18 15.82 -15.80
N ILE A 82 -40.65 14.60 -15.85
CA ILE A 82 -41.37 13.42 -16.32
C ILE A 82 -41.57 12.44 -15.16
N ASP A 83 -42.81 11.99 -14.97
CA ASP A 83 -43.19 10.89 -14.09
C ASP A 83 -43.79 9.82 -15.00
N ALA A 84 -43.03 8.73 -15.17
CA ALA A 84 -43.42 7.62 -16.03
C ALA A 84 -44.63 6.89 -15.45
N GLY A 85 -44.67 6.74 -14.12
CA GLY A 85 -45.81 6.19 -13.42
C GLY A 85 -45.54 4.77 -12.98
N GLN A 86 -46.22 3.78 -13.55
CA GLN A 86 -46.09 2.37 -13.17
C GLN A 86 -46.03 1.51 -14.42
N ASP A 87 -45.45 0.32 -14.27
CA ASP A 87 -45.17 -0.64 -15.34
C ASP A 87 -43.88 -0.28 -16.07
N HIS A 88 -43.62 -0.87 -17.24
CA HIS A 88 -42.32 -0.73 -17.92
C HIS A 88 -42.42 0.30 -19.04
N ASP A 89 -41.86 1.47 -18.78
CA ASP A 89 -41.89 2.66 -19.59
C ASP A 89 -40.55 2.90 -20.31
N LEU A 90 -40.62 3.67 -21.38
CA LEU A 90 -39.47 4.10 -22.16
C LEU A 90 -39.44 5.63 -22.20
N VAL A 91 -38.50 6.25 -21.50
CA VAL A 91 -38.51 7.70 -21.25
C VAL A 91 -37.25 8.39 -21.76
N TYR A 92 -37.43 9.24 -22.76
CA TYR A 92 -36.40 10.14 -23.27
C TYR A 92 -36.62 11.56 -22.76
N GLY A 93 -35.62 12.16 -22.11
CA GLY A 93 -35.68 13.55 -21.63
C GLY A 93 -35.38 14.50 -22.77
N GLY A 94 -34.20 14.38 -23.37
CA GLY A 94 -33.81 15.07 -24.58
C GLY A 94 -32.67 16.05 -24.33
N SER A 95 -32.84 17.32 -24.69
CA SER A 95 -31.81 18.32 -24.43
C SER A 95 -32.24 19.25 -23.31
N GLY A 96 -31.33 19.59 -22.42
CA GLY A 96 -31.60 20.44 -21.26
C GLY A 96 -31.53 19.61 -19.98
N ASN A 97 -31.82 20.23 -18.84
CA ASN A 97 -31.65 19.57 -17.56
C ASN A 97 -32.99 19.01 -17.09
N ASP A 98 -33.15 17.70 -17.26
CA ASP A 98 -34.40 17.00 -17.05
C ASP A 98 -34.45 16.32 -15.67
N THR A 99 -35.66 16.17 -15.13
CA THR A 99 -35.91 15.37 -13.92
C THR A 99 -36.89 14.28 -14.27
N ILE A 100 -36.49 13.02 -14.11
CA ILE A 100 -37.33 11.87 -14.41
C ILE A 100 -37.40 10.88 -13.27
N TYR A 101 -38.62 10.41 -13.03
CA TYR A 101 -38.96 9.28 -12.19
C TYR A 101 -39.45 8.17 -13.11
N GLY A 102 -38.65 7.11 -13.25
CA GLY A 102 -39.10 5.81 -13.74
C GLY A 102 -39.56 4.94 -12.57
N ASP A 103 -40.46 3.98 -12.84
CA ASP A 103 -40.79 2.89 -11.91
C ASP A 103 -40.46 1.57 -12.66
N ARG A 104 -40.82 0.43 -12.10
CA ARG A 104 -40.62 -0.94 -12.61
C ARG A 104 -40.07 -1.17 -14.02
N ASN A 105 -38.75 -1.36 -14.06
CA ASN A 105 -37.98 -1.85 -15.21
C ASN A 105 -38.03 -0.90 -16.41
N ASP A 106 -37.83 0.36 -16.13
CA ASP A 106 -37.84 1.43 -17.11
C ASP A 106 -36.52 1.54 -17.86
N TRP A 107 -36.62 1.98 -19.11
CA TRP A 107 -35.46 2.42 -19.89
C TRP A 107 -35.50 3.93 -19.99
N THR A 108 -34.50 4.59 -19.43
CA THR A 108 -34.29 6.02 -19.61
C THR A 108 -33.07 6.27 -20.50
N ASN A 109 -33.13 7.24 -21.42
CA ASN A 109 -32.00 7.64 -22.27
C ASN A 109 -32.16 9.11 -22.61
N ARG A 110 -31.15 9.94 -22.32
CA ARG A 110 -31.45 11.34 -22.09
C ARG A 110 -30.89 12.31 -23.10
N GLY A 111 -29.62 12.25 -23.48
CA GLY A 111 -29.08 13.22 -24.44
C GLY A 111 -28.11 14.16 -23.74
N ASN A 112 -28.35 15.46 -23.77
CA ASN A 112 -27.39 16.45 -23.28
C ASN A 112 -28.01 17.26 -22.15
N GLY A 113 -27.36 17.39 -21.01
CA GLY A 113 -27.96 18.06 -19.86
C GLY A 113 -27.24 17.75 -18.56
N ASN A 114 -27.64 18.41 -17.48
CA ASN A 114 -27.35 17.88 -16.15
C ASN A 114 -28.66 17.35 -15.60
N ASP A 115 -28.85 16.04 -15.71
CA ASP A 115 -30.11 15.37 -15.50
C ASP A 115 -30.22 14.76 -14.11
N THR A 116 -31.44 14.46 -13.70
CA THR A 116 -31.74 13.77 -12.44
C THR A 116 -32.69 12.62 -12.71
N LEU A 117 -32.24 11.40 -12.43
CA LEU A 117 -32.92 10.15 -12.76
C LEU A 117 -33.14 9.33 -11.48
N TYR A 118 -34.36 8.82 -11.32
CA TYR A 118 -34.75 7.89 -10.27
C TYR A 118 -35.42 6.66 -10.92
N GLY A 119 -34.96 5.44 -10.61
CA GLY A 119 -35.60 4.18 -11.03
C GLY A 119 -36.72 3.70 -10.09
N GLU A 120 -36.68 4.14 -8.83
CA GLU A 120 -37.64 3.77 -7.79
C GLU A 120 -37.67 2.27 -7.46
N SER A 121 -38.54 1.48 -8.09
CA SER A 121 -38.68 0.06 -7.75
C SER A 121 -38.71 -0.82 -8.99
N GLY A 122 -37.93 -1.89 -9.02
CA GLY A 122 -37.80 -2.77 -10.17
C GLY A 122 -36.38 -2.75 -10.72
N ASN A 123 -36.12 -3.53 -11.78
CA ASN A 123 -34.78 -3.59 -12.35
C ASN A 123 -34.66 -2.55 -13.48
N ASP A 124 -34.18 -1.36 -13.16
CA ASP A 124 -34.21 -0.20 -14.03
C ASP A 124 -32.92 -0.01 -14.83
N TYR A 125 -33.03 0.64 -15.99
CA TYR A 125 -31.91 1.04 -16.83
C TYR A 125 -31.86 2.57 -16.91
N LEU A 126 -30.85 3.14 -16.26
CA LEU A 126 -30.61 4.58 -16.18
C LEU A 126 -29.40 4.99 -17.03
N ASP A 127 -29.60 5.94 -17.94
CA ASP A 127 -28.58 6.48 -18.86
C ASP A 127 -28.55 8.01 -18.73
N GLY A 128 -27.48 8.53 -18.14
CA GLY A 128 -27.23 9.96 -17.91
C GLY A 128 -26.90 10.71 -19.20
N GLY A 129 -25.82 10.33 -19.87
CA GLY A 129 -25.47 10.84 -21.21
C GLY A 129 -24.35 11.88 -21.16
N GLU A 130 -24.57 13.06 -21.75
CA GLU A 130 -23.58 14.15 -21.66
C GLU A 130 -23.98 15.15 -20.59
N GLY A 131 -23.09 15.40 -19.63
CA GLY A 131 -23.17 16.46 -18.63
C GLY A 131 -23.13 15.88 -17.22
N ASN A 132 -23.31 16.71 -16.19
CA ASN A 132 -23.13 16.24 -14.81
C ASN A 132 -24.45 15.78 -14.22
N ASP A 133 -24.62 14.48 -14.15
CA ASP A 133 -25.89 13.81 -13.88
C ASP A 133 -25.99 13.27 -12.45
N TYR A 134 -27.24 13.08 -12.02
CA TYR A 134 -27.58 12.40 -10.78
C TYR A 134 -28.44 11.17 -11.12
N LEU A 135 -27.97 9.97 -10.78
CA LEU A 135 -28.68 8.71 -11.01
C LEU A 135 -28.91 8.01 -9.67
N ASN A 136 -30.12 7.47 -9.49
CA ASN A 136 -30.51 6.68 -8.33
C ASN A 136 -31.32 5.47 -8.79
N GLY A 137 -30.78 4.26 -8.62
CA GLY A 137 -31.43 3.00 -9.00
C GLY A 137 -32.70 2.80 -8.19
N GLY A 138 -32.56 2.62 -6.88
CA GLY A 138 -33.69 2.55 -5.96
C GLY A 138 -33.75 1.20 -5.27
N THR A 139 -34.66 0.33 -5.68
CA THR A 139 -34.76 -1.03 -5.13
C THR A 139 -34.86 -2.05 -6.24
N ASP A 140 -34.31 -3.24 -6.00
CA ASP A 140 -34.08 -4.31 -6.98
C ASP A 140 -32.81 -4.03 -7.82
N ASN A 141 -32.52 -4.84 -8.83
CA ASN A 141 -31.20 -4.84 -9.47
C ASN A 141 -31.18 -3.89 -10.67
N ASP A 142 -30.45 -2.79 -10.54
CA ASP A 142 -30.44 -1.70 -11.50
C ASP A 142 -29.18 -1.68 -12.38
N THR A 143 -29.26 -0.94 -13.48
CA THR A 143 -28.14 -0.65 -14.38
C THR A 143 -28.06 0.85 -14.57
N LEU A 144 -27.02 1.48 -14.04
CA LEU A 144 -26.75 2.91 -14.11
C LEU A 144 -25.51 3.14 -14.99
N ILE A 145 -25.64 4.01 -15.99
CA ILE A 145 -24.55 4.40 -16.90
C ILE A 145 -24.60 5.92 -17.08
N SER A 146 -23.57 6.66 -16.68
CA SER A 146 -23.59 8.14 -16.79
C SER A 146 -22.79 8.72 -17.96
N PHE A 147 -21.85 7.97 -18.54
CA PHE A 147 -21.08 8.33 -19.75
C PHE A 147 -20.09 9.49 -19.60
N TRP A 148 -20.47 10.76 -19.77
CA TRP A 148 -19.52 11.88 -19.76
C TRP A 148 -19.99 12.97 -18.80
N GLY A 149 -19.14 13.33 -17.84
CA GLY A 149 -19.48 14.36 -16.88
C GLY A 149 -18.84 14.07 -15.54
N ASN A 150 -19.07 14.95 -14.58
CA ASN A 150 -18.77 14.61 -13.19
C ASN A 150 -20.10 14.27 -12.54
N ASP A 151 -20.34 12.97 -12.40
CA ASP A 151 -21.64 12.41 -12.13
C ASP A 151 -21.77 11.96 -10.67
N THR A 152 -23.00 11.70 -10.25
CA THR A 152 -23.31 11.14 -8.94
C THR A 152 -24.29 9.98 -9.09
N LEU A 153 -23.84 8.78 -8.73
CA LEU A 153 -24.57 7.53 -8.95
C LEU A 153 -24.79 6.81 -7.62
N TYR A 154 -26.02 6.35 -7.40
CA TYR A 154 -26.42 5.55 -6.24
C TYR A 154 -27.17 4.30 -6.71
N GLY A 155 -26.63 3.10 -6.46
CA GLY A 155 -27.33 1.84 -6.75
C GLY A 155 -28.50 1.62 -5.79
N MET A 156 -28.21 1.66 -4.49
CA MET A 156 -29.14 1.45 -3.36
C MET A 156 -29.46 -0.02 -3.10
N GLU A 157 -30.72 -0.44 -2.92
CA GLU A 157 -30.98 -1.85 -2.58
C GLU A 157 -30.94 -2.71 -3.83
N GLY A 158 -29.90 -3.49 -4.08
CA GLY A 158 -29.84 -4.16 -5.37
C GLY A 158 -28.79 -5.24 -5.50
N ASN A 159 -28.50 -5.66 -6.73
CA ASN A 159 -27.14 -6.08 -7.10
C ASN A 159 -26.93 -5.33 -8.40
N ASP A 160 -26.29 -4.19 -8.29
CA ASP A 160 -26.36 -3.14 -9.29
C ASP A 160 -25.16 -3.18 -10.20
N TYR A 161 -25.38 -2.76 -11.44
CA TYR A 161 -24.33 -2.49 -12.38
C TYR A 161 -24.21 -0.97 -12.52
N ILE A 162 -23.06 -0.42 -12.15
CA ILE A 162 -22.83 1.03 -12.16
C ILE A 162 -21.59 1.34 -13.00
N ASP A 163 -21.71 2.28 -13.93
CA ASP A 163 -20.63 2.74 -14.83
C ASP A 163 -20.63 4.27 -14.89
N GLY A 164 -19.65 4.89 -14.22
CA GLY A 164 -19.46 6.35 -14.16
C GLY A 164 -19.01 6.96 -15.50
N GLY A 165 -18.10 6.27 -16.18
CA GLY A 165 -17.63 6.70 -17.49
C GLY A 165 -16.48 7.71 -17.40
N ASP A 166 -16.58 8.84 -18.09
CA ASP A 166 -15.52 9.85 -18.17
C ASP A 166 -15.87 11.07 -17.30
N GLY A 167 -15.02 11.39 -16.33
CA GLY A 167 -15.00 12.59 -15.49
C GLY A 167 -14.81 12.22 -14.02
N ASP A 168 -14.75 13.21 -13.13
CA ASP A 168 -14.51 12.89 -11.70
C ASP A 168 -15.85 12.55 -11.03
N ASP A 169 -16.13 11.26 -10.83
CA ASP A 169 -17.42 10.74 -10.42
C ASP A 169 -17.52 10.46 -8.92
N VAL A 170 -18.76 10.41 -8.44
CA VAL A 170 -19.12 10.00 -7.07
C VAL A 170 -20.09 8.83 -7.16
N ILE A 171 -19.62 7.64 -6.80
CA ILE A 171 -20.36 6.40 -6.92
C ILE A 171 -20.51 5.77 -5.54
N ASP A 172 -21.72 5.36 -5.21
CA ASP A 172 -22.07 4.62 -4.00
C ASP A 172 -22.93 3.43 -4.49
N GLY A 173 -22.41 2.21 -4.36
CA GLY A 173 -23.15 0.99 -4.72
C GLY A 173 -24.47 0.89 -3.96
N ASP A 174 -24.45 1.41 -2.73
CA ASP A 174 -25.54 1.31 -1.77
C ASP A 174 -26.21 2.69 -1.52
N SER A 175 -26.83 2.81 -0.34
CA SER A 175 -27.36 4.08 0.15
C SER A 175 -26.58 4.56 1.37
N TRP A 176 -26.07 5.81 1.30
CA TRP A 176 -25.62 6.62 2.43
C TRP A 176 -26.53 6.61 3.69
N TYR A 177 -27.78 6.14 3.59
CA TYR A 177 -28.83 6.31 4.58
C TYR A 177 -29.31 5.03 5.29
N TRP A 178 -28.40 4.24 5.89
CA TRP A 178 -28.77 3.13 6.81
C TRP A 178 -29.86 2.20 6.25
N VAL A 179 -29.86 2.00 4.94
CA VAL A 179 -30.66 0.97 4.32
C VAL A 179 -29.76 -0.24 4.33
N SER A 180 -30.13 -1.25 5.14
CA SER A 180 -29.50 -2.55 5.09
C SER A 180 -29.96 -3.25 3.81
N GLY A 181 -29.43 -2.81 2.68
CA GLY A 181 -29.43 -3.55 1.43
C GLY A 181 -28.25 -4.52 1.50
N SER A 182 -28.47 -5.77 1.14
CA SER A 182 -27.41 -6.75 0.99
C SER A 182 -27.24 -6.95 -0.50
N ALA A 183 -26.25 -6.30 -1.09
CA ALA A 183 -26.04 -6.22 -2.52
C ALA A 183 -24.73 -6.88 -2.94
N ARG A 184 -24.45 -7.01 -4.22
CA ARG A 184 -23.15 -7.50 -4.70
C ARG A 184 -22.94 -6.77 -6.00
N ASP A 185 -22.41 -5.58 -5.87
CA ASP A 185 -22.43 -4.61 -6.93
C ASP A 185 -21.23 -4.80 -7.84
N THR A 186 -21.42 -4.36 -9.08
CA THR A 186 -20.36 -4.29 -10.08
C THR A 186 -20.22 -2.84 -10.48
N ILE A 187 -19.15 -2.22 -10.01
CA ILE A 187 -18.91 -0.79 -10.14
C ILE A 187 -17.71 -0.55 -11.05
N TYR A 188 -17.90 0.33 -12.03
CA TYR A 188 -16.85 0.88 -12.88
C TYR A 188 -16.79 2.40 -12.68
N GLY A 189 -15.66 2.92 -12.21
CA GLY A 189 -15.39 4.37 -12.11
C GLY A 189 -15.20 4.96 -13.50
N GLY A 190 -14.15 4.53 -14.18
CA GLY A 190 -13.91 4.82 -15.58
C GLY A 190 -12.67 5.68 -15.78
N SER A 191 -12.79 6.92 -16.25
CA SER A 191 -11.65 7.83 -16.36
C SER A 191 -11.89 9.12 -15.62
N GLY A 192 -11.02 9.50 -14.70
CA GLY A 192 -11.28 10.63 -13.80
C GLY A 192 -10.77 10.32 -12.42
N ASN A 193 -10.83 11.27 -11.50
CA ASN A 193 -10.46 11.01 -10.10
C ASN A 193 -11.73 10.69 -9.32
N ASP A 194 -12.05 9.40 -9.26
CA ASP A 194 -13.35 8.93 -8.81
C ASP A 194 -13.39 8.71 -7.31
N LYS A 195 -14.59 8.78 -6.74
CA LYS A 195 -14.86 8.37 -5.36
C LYS A 195 -15.89 7.28 -5.36
N ILE A 196 -15.50 6.11 -4.87
CA ILE A 196 -16.30 4.90 -4.96
C ILE A 196 -16.46 4.30 -3.57
N TRP A 197 -17.70 4.04 -3.18
CA TRP A 197 -18.05 3.21 -2.03
C TRP A 197 -18.74 1.95 -2.55
N GLY A 198 -18.24 0.77 -2.18
CA GLY A 198 -18.82 -0.53 -2.51
C GLY A 198 -20.15 -0.71 -1.79
N GLY A 199 -20.07 -0.79 -0.45
CA GLY A 199 -21.24 -0.91 0.41
C GLY A 199 -21.14 -2.11 1.35
N GLU A 200 -22.29 -2.64 1.76
CA GLU A 200 -22.30 -3.95 2.44
C GLU A 200 -22.25 -5.09 1.40
N ASP A 201 -21.72 -6.25 1.83
CA ASP A 201 -21.55 -7.49 1.06
C ASP A 201 -20.43 -7.44 -0.01
N ASN A 202 -20.28 -8.49 -0.81
CA ASN A 202 -19.08 -8.75 -1.60
C ASN A 202 -19.13 -8.13 -2.99
N ASP A 203 -18.44 -7.01 -3.18
CA ASP A 203 -18.48 -6.18 -4.38
C ASP A 203 -17.31 -6.42 -5.34
N PHE A 204 -17.53 -6.00 -6.58
CA PHE A 204 -16.50 -5.86 -7.59
C PHE A 204 -16.39 -4.39 -7.99
N ILE A 205 -15.20 -3.82 -7.81
CA ILE A 205 -14.90 -2.42 -8.10
C ILE A 205 -13.72 -2.35 -9.05
N ASP A 206 -13.92 -1.71 -10.20
CA ASP A 206 -12.88 -1.32 -11.14
C ASP A 206 -12.89 0.22 -11.21
N SER A 207 -11.96 0.90 -10.53
CA SER A 207 -11.97 2.37 -10.51
C SER A 207 -11.52 2.99 -11.83
N GLY A 208 -10.82 2.23 -12.66
CA GLY A 208 -10.36 2.69 -13.96
C GLY A 208 -9.11 3.56 -13.85
N SER A 209 -9.02 4.69 -14.54
CA SER A 209 -7.79 5.49 -14.57
C SER A 209 -7.98 6.86 -13.93
N GLY A 210 -7.05 7.27 -13.07
CA GLY A 210 -7.05 8.60 -12.50
C GLY A 210 -6.25 8.74 -11.23
N ASN A 211 -6.85 9.24 -10.16
CA ASN A 211 -6.30 9.13 -8.80
C ASN A 211 -7.53 8.97 -7.92
N ASP A 212 -7.91 7.72 -7.75
CA ASP A 212 -9.22 7.34 -7.26
C ASP A 212 -9.17 7.19 -5.74
N THR A 213 -10.34 7.30 -5.12
CA THR A 213 -10.55 6.93 -3.72
C THR A 213 -11.63 5.87 -3.68
N VAL A 214 -11.24 4.66 -3.30
CA VAL A 214 -12.13 3.49 -3.25
C VAL A 214 -12.21 2.99 -1.82
N ASP A 215 -13.42 2.72 -1.34
CA ASP A 215 -13.69 2.06 -0.06
C ASP A 215 -14.66 0.89 -0.31
N GLY A 216 -14.19 -0.35 -0.14
CA GLY A 216 -15.02 -1.55 -0.24
C GLY A 216 -16.05 -1.66 0.91
N GLU A 217 -15.79 -0.99 2.03
CA GLU A 217 -16.59 -1.01 3.25
C GLU A 217 -16.69 -2.38 3.95
N SER A 218 -17.71 -3.21 3.70
CA SER A 218 -17.91 -4.45 4.47
C SER A 218 -18.27 -5.60 3.54
N GLY A 219 -17.35 -6.49 3.26
CA GLY A 219 -17.54 -7.55 2.28
C GLY A 219 -16.25 -8.33 2.10
N ASP A 220 -16.30 -9.47 1.40
CA ASP A 220 -15.06 -9.93 0.75
C ASP A 220 -15.03 -9.29 -0.65
N ASP A 221 -14.35 -8.15 -0.78
CA ASP A 221 -14.41 -7.29 -1.95
C ASP A 221 -13.29 -7.56 -2.95
N THR A 222 -13.50 -7.16 -4.21
CA THR A 222 -12.47 -7.19 -5.25
C THR A 222 -12.30 -5.80 -5.83
N ILE A 223 -11.10 -5.22 -5.69
CA ILE A 223 -10.80 -3.84 -6.10
C ILE A 223 -9.66 -3.84 -7.11
N TRP A 224 -9.85 -3.22 -8.28
CA TRP A 224 -8.83 -2.97 -9.31
C TRP A 224 -8.72 -1.48 -9.60
N ALA A 225 -7.54 -0.88 -9.36
CA ALA A 225 -7.34 0.57 -9.50
C ALA A 225 -6.54 1.03 -10.73
N TRP A 226 -5.89 0.10 -11.43
CA TRP A 226 -5.19 0.31 -12.71
C TRP A 226 -4.10 1.39 -12.81
N GLN A 227 -4.43 2.67 -13.00
CA GLN A 227 -3.45 3.72 -13.30
C GLN A 227 -3.81 4.95 -12.49
N GLY A 228 -2.97 5.31 -11.53
CA GLY A 228 -3.22 6.46 -10.69
C GLY A 228 -2.40 6.45 -9.43
N ASN A 229 -2.42 7.54 -8.67
CA ASN A 229 -1.97 7.45 -7.27
C ASN A 229 -3.23 7.31 -6.44
N ASP A 230 -3.67 6.07 -6.30
CA ASP A 230 -4.98 5.72 -5.79
C ASP A 230 -4.94 5.58 -4.26
N THR A 231 -6.09 5.77 -3.64
CA THR A 231 -6.28 5.52 -2.21
C THR A 231 -7.35 4.47 -2.04
N LEU A 232 -6.96 3.28 -1.57
CA LEU A 232 -7.79 2.10 -1.53
C LEU A 232 -7.99 1.65 -0.09
N TYR A 233 -9.24 1.39 0.29
CA TYR A 233 -9.63 0.75 1.53
C TYR A 233 -10.41 -0.53 1.18
N GLY A 234 -9.95 -1.69 1.65
CA GLY A 234 -10.68 -2.95 1.52
C GLY A 234 -11.89 -2.94 2.45
N GLY A 235 -11.64 -2.79 3.75
CA GLY A 235 -12.68 -2.64 4.76
C GLY A 235 -12.74 -3.85 5.70
N ASP A 236 -13.95 -4.32 6.02
CA ASP A 236 -14.18 -5.51 6.83
C ASP A 236 -14.49 -6.72 5.92
N GLY A 237 -13.67 -7.76 5.94
CA GLY A 237 -13.84 -9.02 5.22
C GLY A 237 -12.54 -9.40 4.52
N ASN A 238 -12.52 -10.47 3.71
CA ASN A 238 -11.27 -10.92 3.08
C ASN A 238 -11.15 -10.34 1.68
N ASP A 239 -10.45 -9.22 1.56
CA ASP A 239 -10.44 -8.44 0.33
C ASP A 239 -9.35 -8.88 -0.64
N ASN A 240 -9.59 -8.65 -1.95
CA ASN A 240 -8.61 -8.85 -3.00
C ASN A 240 -8.38 -7.52 -3.76
N ILE A 241 -7.26 -6.87 -3.48
CA ILE A 241 -6.93 -5.54 -3.99
C ILE A 241 -5.76 -5.63 -4.96
N ASP A 242 -5.95 -5.11 -6.17
CA ASP A 242 -4.88 -4.80 -7.13
C ASP A 242 -4.77 -3.27 -7.23
N ALA A 243 -3.69 -2.74 -6.64
CA ALA A 243 -3.47 -1.31 -6.57
C ALA A 243 -3.15 -0.70 -7.95
N GLY A 244 -2.79 -1.52 -8.94
CA GLY A 244 -2.43 -1.04 -10.25
C GLY A 244 -1.08 -0.32 -10.25
N GLN A 245 -0.88 0.52 -11.26
CA GLN A 245 0.36 1.24 -11.51
C GLN A 245 0.39 2.58 -10.81
N ASP A 246 1.61 3.00 -10.48
CA ASP A 246 1.98 4.30 -9.92
C ASP A 246 2.16 4.23 -8.39
N HIS A 247 1.78 5.23 -7.60
CA HIS A 247 2.16 5.25 -6.17
C HIS A 247 0.92 5.26 -5.30
N ASP A 248 0.57 4.09 -4.79
CA ASP A 248 -0.74 3.86 -4.19
C ASP A 248 -0.69 3.84 -2.67
N LEU A 249 -1.84 4.16 -2.08
CA LEU A 249 -2.06 4.13 -0.64
C LEU A 249 -3.13 3.09 -0.34
N VAL A 250 -2.73 1.92 0.13
CA VAL A 250 -3.62 0.78 0.36
C VAL A 250 -3.81 0.52 1.85
N TYR A 251 -5.07 0.32 2.24
CA TYR A 251 -5.50 -0.13 3.55
C TYR A 251 -6.36 -1.40 3.38
N GLY A 252 -5.83 -2.59 3.73
CA GLY A 252 -6.60 -3.87 3.71
C GLY A 252 -7.80 -3.81 4.66
N GLY A 253 -7.55 -3.80 5.96
CA GLY A 253 -8.58 -3.50 6.95
C GLY A 253 -8.70 -4.58 8.02
N SER A 254 -9.84 -5.27 8.09
CA SER A 254 -9.99 -6.43 8.95
C SER A 254 -10.38 -7.64 8.14
N GLY A 255 -9.62 -8.73 8.19
CA GLY A 255 -9.82 -9.73 7.15
C GLY A 255 -8.74 -10.80 7.09
N ASN A 256 -8.57 -11.37 5.92
CA ASN A 256 -7.33 -12.05 5.52
C ASN A 256 -7.16 -11.62 4.07
N ASP A 257 -6.53 -10.47 3.89
CA ASP A 257 -6.59 -9.73 2.64
C ASP A 257 -5.49 -10.21 1.69
N THR A 258 -5.72 -10.09 0.40
CA THR A 258 -4.72 -10.30 -0.65
C THR A 258 -4.50 -9.00 -1.38
N ILE A 259 -3.28 -8.46 -1.30
CA ILE A 259 -2.93 -7.16 -1.89
C ILE A 259 -1.79 -7.36 -2.89
N TYR A 260 -2.01 -6.84 -4.09
CA TYR A 260 -0.98 -6.64 -5.11
C TYR A 260 -0.73 -5.14 -5.21
N GLY A 261 0.49 -4.71 -4.89
CA GLY A 261 1.00 -3.40 -5.27
C GLY A 261 1.40 -3.37 -6.75
N ASP A 262 2.30 -2.48 -7.12
CA ASP A 262 3.10 -2.57 -8.36
C ASP A 262 4.41 -1.79 -8.23
N ARG A 263 4.42 -0.52 -7.76
CA ARG A 263 5.62 0.34 -7.87
C ARG A 263 6.18 0.97 -6.61
N ASN A 264 5.55 1.96 -5.99
CA ASN A 264 6.17 2.58 -4.81
C ASN A 264 5.04 2.90 -3.86
N ASP A 265 4.58 1.85 -3.22
CA ASP A 265 3.30 1.82 -2.58
C ASP A 265 3.47 1.88 -1.08
N TRP A 266 2.47 2.47 -0.45
CA TRP A 266 2.32 2.42 0.99
C TRP A 266 1.17 1.47 1.28
N ILE A 267 1.48 0.37 1.96
CA ILE A 267 0.52 -0.69 2.25
C ILE A 267 0.41 -0.86 3.76
N ASP A 268 -0.80 -0.65 4.28
CA ASP A 268 -1.24 -1.13 5.59
C ASP A 268 -2.43 -2.05 5.36
N LYS A 269 -2.60 -3.05 6.21
CA LYS A 269 -3.60 -4.13 6.07
C LYS A 269 -4.38 -4.37 7.34
N GLY A 270 -4.05 -3.66 8.43
CA GLY A 270 -4.75 -3.80 9.69
C GLY A 270 -4.62 -5.20 10.33
N ASN A 271 -5.74 -5.89 10.51
CA ASN A 271 -5.78 -7.18 11.20
C ASN A 271 -6.14 -8.30 10.24
N GLY A 272 -5.47 -9.43 10.34
CA GLY A 272 -5.73 -10.55 9.46
C GLY A 272 -4.52 -11.46 9.35
N ASN A 273 -4.64 -12.58 8.66
CA ASN A 273 -3.45 -13.28 8.17
C ASN A 273 -3.37 -12.93 6.68
N ASP A 274 -2.69 -11.85 6.39
CA ASP A 274 -2.76 -11.18 5.11
C ASP A 274 -1.68 -11.71 4.15
N THR A 275 -1.92 -11.58 2.85
CA THR A 275 -0.97 -11.92 1.79
C THR A 275 -0.68 -10.69 0.95
N ILE A 276 0.57 -10.25 0.94
CA ILE A 276 0.98 -9.00 0.28
C ILE A 276 2.07 -9.31 -0.74
N TYR A 277 1.91 -8.76 -1.93
CA TYR A 277 2.90 -8.73 -3.00
C TYR A 277 3.19 -7.25 -3.32
N GLY A 278 4.35 -6.71 -2.91
CA GLY A 278 4.75 -5.34 -3.26
C GLY A 278 5.08 -5.17 -4.75
N GLU A 279 5.51 -6.27 -5.37
CA GLU A 279 5.82 -6.41 -6.79
C GLU A 279 7.08 -5.70 -7.29
N SER A 280 7.08 -4.40 -7.54
CA SER A 280 8.27 -3.70 -8.03
C SER A 280 8.45 -2.37 -7.34
N GLY A 281 9.68 -1.84 -7.39
CA GLY A 281 9.98 -0.51 -6.87
C GLY A 281 10.06 -0.46 -5.34
N ASN A 282 9.93 0.71 -4.71
CA ASN A 282 10.31 0.86 -3.29
C ASN A 282 9.07 1.01 -2.42
N ASP A 283 8.71 -0.08 -1.76
CA ASP A 283 7.48 -0.14 -0.99
C ASP A 283 7.71 0.11 0.49
N VAL A 284 6.66 0.60 1.14
CA VAL A 284 6.55 0.63 2.59
C VAL A 284 5.37 -0.22 3.01
N ILE A 285 5.67 -1.43 3.47
CA ILE A 285 4.68 -2.43 3.84
C ILE A 285 4.66 -2.55 5.36
N TYR A 286 3.50 -2.33 5.95
CA TYR A 286 3.20 -2.79 7.30
C TYR A 286 2.47 -4.12 7.15
N GLY A 287 2.67 -5.10 8.03
CA GLY A 287 2.13 -6.49 8.08
C GLY A 287 0.97 -6.66 9.06
N GLY A 288 0.95 -5.89 10.16
CA GLY A 288 -0.23 -5.72 11.00
C GLY A 288 -0.39 -6.74 12.11
N ALA A 289 -1.63 -7.15 12.33
CA ALA A 289 -1.97 -8.11 13.36
C ALA A 289 -2.44 -9.43 12.77
N GLY A 290 -1.60 -10.44 12.85
CA GLY A 290 -1.87 -11.84 12.52
C GLY A 290 -0.65 -12.44 11.84
N ASN A 291 -0.78 -13.61 11.22
CA ASN A 291 0.39 -14.30 10.68
C ASN A 291 0.47 -14.03 9.18
N ASP A 292 1.27 -13.04 8.81
CA ASP A 292 1.22 -12.48 7.46
C ASP A 292 2.22 -13.14 6.52
N VAL A 293 1.93 -13.08 5.23
CA VAL A 293 2.78 -13.56 4.13
C VAL A 293 3.10 -12.35 3.28
N ILE A 294 4.34 -11.87 3.33
CA ILE A 294 4.75 -10.64 2.65
C ILE A 294 5.88 -10.97 1.69
N ASP A 295 5.68 -10.65 0.42
CA ASP A 295 6.69 -10.69 -0.63
C ASP A 295 6.94 -9.25 -1.08
N GLY A 296 8.08 -8.68 -0.70
CA GLY A 296 8.43 -7.29 -1.03
C GLY A 296 8.47 -7.07 -2.54
N ASP A 297 9.01 -8.04 -3.29
CA ASP A 297 9.34 -7.81 -4.69
C ASP A 297 9.17 -9.09 -5.52
N ALA A 298 8.54 -8.97 -6.69
CA ALA A 298 8.49 -10.04 -7.66
C ALA A 298 9.86 -10.19 -8.33
N SER A 299 10.44 -11.40 -8.25
CA SER A 299 11.72 -11.86 -8.86
C SER A 299 11.87 -11.62 -10.40
N TYR A 300 10.99 -10.86 -11.06
CA TYR A 300 10.89 -10.78 -12.51
C TYR A 300 10.63 -9.39 -13.13
N THR A 301 10.94 -8.27 -12.48
CA THR A 301 10.71 -6.95 -13.12
C THR A 301 11.98 -6.28 -13.67
N VAL A 302 11.79 -5.57 -14.78
CA VAL A 302 12.82 -4.89 -15.60
C VAL A 302 13.04 -3.44 -15.12
N TYR A 303 12.35 -3.02 -14.06
CA TYR A 303 12.17 -1.63 -13.65
C TYR A 303 12.98 -1.20 -12.42
N GLY A 304 14.25 -1.61 -12.37
CA GLY A 304 15.23 -1.01 -11.47
C GLY A 304 15.10 -1.46 -10.02
N SER A 305 16.01 -0.97 -9.19
CA SER A 305 16.20 -1.45 -7.83
C SER A 305 15.03 -1.09 -6.93
N ALA A 306 14.40 -2.11 -6.33
CA ALA A 306 13.52 -1.99 -5.18
C ALA A 306 14.34 -1.77 -3.90
N ARG A 307 13.78 -1.18 -2.86
CA ARG A 307 14.45 -1.10 -1.55
C ARG A 307 13.36 -0.96 -0.55
N ASP A 308 12.86 -2.10 -0.12
CA ASP A 308 11.60 -2.12 0.57
C ASP A 308 11.82 -1.90 2.05
N THR A 309 10.81 -1.29 2.67
CA THR A 309 10.74 -1.18 4.11
C THR A 309 9.54 -1.96 4.59
N ILE A 310 9.79 -3.15 5.13
CA ILE A 310 8.76 -4.11 5.52
C ILE A 310 8.72 -4.24 7.04
N TYR A 311 7.53 -4.14 7.61
CA TYR A 311 7.28 -4.35 9.04
C TYR A 311 6.24 -5.46 9.21
N GLY A 312 6.58 -6.68 9.62
CA GLY A 312 5.59 -7.74 9.94
C GLY A 312 4.63 -7.35 11.07
N GLU A 313 5.16 -6.61 12.05
CA GLU A 313 4.44 -6.13 13.24
C GLU A 313 4.09 -7.22 14.26
N SER A 314 2.91 -7.86 14.23
CA SER A 314 2.51 -8.80 15.26
C SER A 314 1.90 -10.09 14.74
N GLY A 315 2.54 -11.20 15.07
CA GLY A 315 2.13 -12.55 14.72
C GLY A 315 3.35 -13.35 14.29
N ASN A 316 3.16 -14.45 13.57
CA ASN A 316 4.30 -15.24 13.08
C ASN A 316 4.39 -15.03 11.58
N ASP A 317 5.19 -14.07 11.17
CA ASP A 317 5.15 -13.58 9.80
C ASP A 317 6.13 -14.33 8.91
N TYR A 318 5.81 -14.45 7.63
CA TYR A 318 6.69 -14.97 6.62
C TYR A 318 6.99 -13.87 5.62
N ILE A 319 8.23 -13.39 5.62
CA ILE A 319 8.63 -12.21 4.86
C ILE A 319 9.78 -12.55 3.91
N TRP A 320 9.59 -12.24 2.63
CA TRP A 320 10.64 -12.14 1.62
C TRP A 320 10.92 -10.66 1.33
N GLY A 321 12.19 -10.26 1.37
CA GLY A 321 12.65 -8.92 0.95
C GLY A 321 12.59 -8.80 -0.55
N GLY A 322 13.34 -9.67 -1.24
CA GLY A 322 13.36 -9.74 -2.69
C GLY A 322 14.75 -9.43 -3.23
N GLU A 323 14.81 -8.84 -4.43
CA GLU A 323 16.08 -8.31 -4.92
C GLU A 323 16.35 -6.92 -4.31
N ASP A 324 17.61 -6.52 -4.27
CA ASP A 324 18.11 -5.24 -3.77
C ASP A 324 18.17 -5.10 -2.24
N ASN A 325 18.38 -3.87 -1.73
CA ASN A 325 18.80 -3.67 -0.33
C ASN A 325 17.61 -3.29 0.54
N ASP A 326 17.08 -4.26 1.27
CA ASP A 326 15.82 -4.08 2.00
C ASP A 326 16.01 -3.77 3.48
N SER A 327 14.94 -3.30 4.11
CA SER A 327 14.85 -3.04 5.54
C SER A 327 13.65 -3.77 6.13
N ILE A 328 13.89 -4.93 6.73
CA ILE A 328 12.85 -5.85 7.21
C ILE A 328 12.83 -5.93 8.74
N TYR A 329 11.64 -5.74 9.30
CA TYR A 329 11.36 -5.80 10.72
C TYR A 329 10.23 -6.80 11.00
N GLY A 330 10.53 -7.99 11.53
CA GLY A 330 9.52 -9.01 11.86
C GLY A 330 8.53 -8.52 12.93
N GLY A 331 9.05 -7.96 14.02
CA GLY A 331 8.22 -7.34 15.05
C GLY A 331 8.02 -8.24 16.26
N SER A 332 6.86 -8.86 16.43
CA SER A 332 6.58 -9.71 17.59
C SER A 332 5.89 -11.01 17.21
N GLY A 333 6.48 -12.11 17.67
CA GLY A 333 6.04 -13.47 17.39
C GLY A 333 7.17 -14.21 16.67
N ASN A 334 6.94 -15.36 16.07
CA ASN A 334 8.04 -16.19 15.56
C ASN A 334 8.15 -16.03 14.05
N ASP A 335 8.94 -15.05 13.64
CA ASP A 335 8.97 -14.61 12.24
C ASP A 335 9.98 -15.41 11.43
N THR A 336 9.67 -15.64 10.16
CA THR A 336 10.60 -16.15 9.15
C THR A 336 10.89 -15.04 8.17
N ILE A 337 12.13 -14.58 8.13
CA ILE A 337 12.57 -13.48 7.27
C ILE A 337 13.62 -14.03 6.29
N ILE A 338 13.48 -13.70 5.01
CA ILE A 338 14.40 -14.06 3.94
C ILE A 338 14.73 -12.77 3.18
N GLY A 339 15.96 -12.26 3.31
CA GLY A 339 16.40 -11.05 2.59
C GLY A 339 16.50 -11.29 1.07
N GLU A 340 17.02 -12.44 0.68
CA GLU A 340 17.32 -12.81 -0.71
C GLU A 340 18.58 -12.12 -1.28
N SER A 341 18.51 -11.28 -2.31
CA SER A 341 19.72 -10.77 -2.98
C SER A 341 19.91 -9.30 -2.67
N GLY A 342 20.92 -8.91 -1.92
CA GLY A 342 20.92 -7.55 -1.38
C GLY A 342 22.00 -7.26 -0.37
N ASN A 343 22.01 -6.05 0.17
CA ASN A 343 22.70 -5.79 1.44
C ASN A 343 21.61 -5.37 2.41
N ASP A 344 21.04 -6.36 3.07
CA ASP A 344 19.76 -6.20 3.75
C ASP A 344 19.95 -5.79 5.20
N TYR A 345 18.98 -5.06 5.73
CA TYR A 345 18.85 -4.79 7.15
C TYR A 345 17.71 -5.63 7.72
N LEU A 346 18.03 -6.60 8.57
CA LEU A 346 17.10 -7.61 9.04
C LEU A 346 16.97 -7.59 10.56
N ASN A 347 15.75 -7.45 11.08
CA ASN A 347 15.46 -7.42 12.50
C ASN A 347 14.21 -8.26 12.83
N GLY A 348 14.41 -9.46 13.39
CA GLY A 348 13.29 -10.32 13.79
C GLY A 348 12.49 -9.85 15.00
N GLY A 349 12.96 -8.84 15.76
CA GLY A 349 12.21 -8.34 16.91
C GLY A 349 12.11 -9.34 18.08
N LYS A 350 10.93 -9.49 18.69
CA LYS A 350 10.66 -10.41 19.81
C LYS A 350 10.15 -11.72 19.25
N GLY A 351 10.61 -12.87 19.74
CA GLY A 351 10.26 -14.12 19.09
C GLY A 351 11.33 -15.18 19.14
N ALA A 352 10.97 -16.39 18.73
CA ALA A 352 11.93 -17.35 18.20
C ALA A 352 11.95 -17.25 16.66
N ASN A 353 12.78 -16.35 16.14
CA ASN A 353 12.78 -15.98 14.73
C ASN A 353 13.72 -16.88 13.90
N THR A 354 13.47 -16.98 12.61
CA THR A 354 14.37 -17.61 11.63
C THR A 354 14.68 -16.60 10.53
N ILE A 355 15.93 -16.15 10.44
CA ILE A 355 16.34 -15.08 9.52
C ILE A 355 17.43 -15.59 8.59
N TYR A 356 17.19 -15.46 7.29
CA TYR A 356 18.15 -15.70 6.22
C TYR A 356 18.48 -14.36 5.56
N GLY A 357 19.77 -14.01 5.49
CA GLY A 357 20.29 -12.87 4.75
C GLY A 357 20.15 -13.14 3.26
N GLY A 358 21.10 -13.91 2.72
CA GLY A 358 21.05 -14.39 1.36
C GLY A 358 22.33 -14.02 0.65
N ASP A 359 22.27 -13.43 -0.54
CA ASP A 359 23.45 -12.98 -1.26
C ASP A 359 23.75 -11.51 -0.93
N GLY A 360 24.90 -11.21 -0.33
CA GLY A 360 25.46 -9.86 -0.22
C GLY A 360 25.97 -9.53 1.18
N ASN A 361 25.90 -8.28 1.65
CA ASN A 361 26.51 -7.90 2.92
C ASN A 361 25.45 -7.44 3.90
N ASP A 362 24.87 -8.40 4.63
CA ASP A 362 23.67 -8.16 5.40
C ASP A 362 23.96 -7.68 6.83
N VAL A 363 22.99 -6.99 7.40
CA VAL A 363 23.01 -6.46 8.76
C VAL A 363 21.87 -7.07 9.54
N PHE A 364 22.20 -7.92 10.50
CA PHE A 364 21.25 -8.50 11.45
C PHE A 364 21.20 -7.64 12.71
N ALA A 365 20.12 -6.90 12.88
CA ALA A 365 19.97 -5.93 13.95
C ALA A 365 19.12 -6.41 15.12
N ALA A 366 19.53 -5.99 16.33
CA ALA A 366 18.74 -6.03 17.56
C ALA A 366 18.13 -7.40 17.93
N VAL A 367 18.96 -8.45 17.97
CA VAL A 367 18.62 -9.74 18.61
C VAL A 367 18.12 -9.46 20.05
N GLN A 368 16.80 -9.49 20.27
CA GLN A 368 16.24 -9.18 21.57
C GLN A 368 16.39 -10.39 22.49
N PHE A 369 16.96 -10.18 23.67
CA PHE A 369 17.01 -11.22 24.70
C PHE A 369 15.66 -11.32 25.43
N ASP A 370 14.64 -11.84 24.74
CA ASP A 370 13.32 -12.12 25.31
C ASP A 370 13.23 -13.53 25.95
N GLY A 371 14.32 -14.31 25.86
CA GLY A 371 14.43 -15.68 26.38
C GLY A 371 14.07 -16.77 25.36
N GLN A 372 13.74 -16.39 24.13
CA GLN A 372 13.50 -17.29 23.00
C GLN A 372 14.77 -17.43 22.15
N ARG A 373 14.77 -18.40 21.22
CA ARG A 373 15.94 -18.70 20.38
C ARG A 373 15.71 -18.28 18.96
N ASP A 374 16.58 -17.42 18.45
CA ASP A 374 16.62 -17.04 17.05
C ASP A 374 17.61 -17.92 16.27
N ILE A 375 17.30 -18.14 15.00
CA ILE A 375 18.12 -18.85 14.02
C ILE A 375 18.52 -17.83 12.96
N PHE A 376 19.82 -17.74 12.66
CA PHE A 376 20.33 -16.83 11.64
C PHE A 376 21.20 -17.57 10.62
N ASN A 377 21.07 -17.22 9.36
CA ASN A 377 21.96 -17.65 8.29
C ASN A 377 22.29 -16.43 7.42
N GLY A 378 23.56 -16.05 7.40
CA GLY A 378 23.98 -14.88 6.63
C GLY A 378 23.97 -15.10 5.12
N GLY A 379 24.25 -16.32 4.66
CA GLY A 379 24.35 -16.62 3.23
C GLY A 379 25.72 -16.28 2.62
N GLU A 380 25.74 -15.80 1.37
CA GLU A 380 26.94 -15.36 0.66
C GLU A 380 27.30 -13.92 1.02
N GLY A 381 28.61 -13.60 1.02
CA GLY A 381 29.11 -12.26 1.25
C GLY A 381 29.54 -12.00 2.71
N VAL A 382 29.49 -10.73 3.14
CA VAL A 382 30.12 -10.27 4.40
C VAL A 382 29.08 -9.70 5.36
N ASP A 383 28.63 -10.55 6.29
CA ASP A 383 27.53 -10.19 7.18
C ASP A 383 28.00 -9.55 8.49
N THR A 384 27.14 -8.68 9.03
CA THR A 384 27.32 -7.97 10.29
C THR A 384 26.18 -8.28 11.27
N PHE A 385 26.53 -8.63 12.50
CA PHE A 385 25.55 -8.93 13.56
C PHE A 385 25.66 -7.89 14.69
N PHE A 386 24.54 -7.22 14.99
CA PHE A 386 24.38 -6.35 16.16
C PHE A 386 23.58 -7.07 17.25
N VAL A 387 24.28 -7.54 18.27
CA VAL A 387 23.68 -8.23 19.42
C VAL A 387 23.50 -7.23 20.56
N GLY A 388 22.25 -6.83 20.82
CA GLY A 388 21.89 -5.85 21.84
C GLY A 388 21.64 -6.49 23.21
N VAL A 389 22.64 -6.50 24.11
CA VAL A 389 22.42 -6.92 25.51
C VAL A 389 21.69 -5.82 26.28
N SER A 390 20.37 -5.98 26.49
CA SER A 390 19.61 -5.12 27.41
C SER A 390 19.96 -5.50 28.85
N GLY A 391 20.52 -4.53 29.59
CA GLY A 391 20.93 -4.71 30.98
C GLY A 391 19.74 -4.73 31.93
N ASP A 392 19.61 -5.82 32.71
CA ASP A 392 19.27 -5.84 34.15
C ASP A 392 19.00 -7.24 34.73
N SER A 393 19.45 -8.33 34.09
CA SER A 393 19.39 -9.67 34.71
C SER A 393 20.77 -10.32 34.80
N ASN A 394 21.08 -10.86 35.99
CA ASN A 394 22.25 -11.69 36.28
C ASN A 394 22.18 -13.07 35.58
N ASP A 395 21.57 -13.14 34.39
CA ASP A 395 21.31 -14.40 33.70
C ASP A 395 22.39 -14.70 32.67
N LEU A 396 23.61 -14.89 33.17
CA LEU A 396 24.84 -15.22 32.42
C LEU A 396 24.76 -16.57 31.67
N ASP A 397 23.63 -17.28 31.73
CA ASP A 397 23.35 -18.58 31.09
C ASP A 397 22.43 -18.48 29.85
N THR A 398 21.93 -17.28 29.52
CA THR A 398 20.98 -17.08 28.41
C THR A 398 21.65 -16.82 27.06
N ALA A 399 22.80 -16.16 27.00
CA ALA A 399 23.50 -15.89 25.73
C ALA A 399 23.94 -17.19 25.00
N SER A 400 24.25 -18.25 25.75
CA SER A 400 24.59 -19.58 25.19
C SER A 400 23.37 -20.39 24.75
N LYS A 401 22.15 -19.92 25.03
CA LYS A 401 20.91 -20.58 24.62
C LYS A 401 20.31 -19.95 23.38
N VAL A 402 20.70 -18.76 22.92
CA VAL A 402 19.80 -17.94 22.09
C VAL A 402 20.13 -17.94 20.59
N LEU A 403 21.33 -18.34 20.16
CA LEU A 403 21.73 -18.27 18.75
C LEU A 403 22.23 -19.61 18.17
N SER A 404 21.70 -19.99 17.00
CA SER A 404 22.33 -20.93 16.09
C SER A 404 22.61 -20.26 14.74
N TYR A 405 23.87 -20.25 14.31
CA TYR A 405 24.33 -19.60 13.09
C TYR A 405 25.11 -20.55 12.18
N THR A 406 24.90 -20.42 10.87
CA THR A 406 25.68 -21.08 9.82
C THR A 406 26.07 -20.04 8.76
N GLY A 407 27.35 -19.66 8.65
CA GLY A 407 27.86 -18.66 7.67
C GLY A 407 29.27 -18.13 8.00
N GLN A 408 29.76 -17.11 7.28
CA GLN A 408 31.03 -16.40 7.58
C GLN A 408 30.80 -15.09 8.37
N ILE A 409 31.09 -15.08 9.67
CA ILE A 409 31.05 -13.85 10.48
C ILE A 409 32.37 -13.10 10.35
N THR A 410 32.34 -11.85 9.89
CA THR A 410 33.53 -10.99 9.80
C THR A 410 33.62 -9.95 10.92
N SER A 411 32.49 -9.50 11.47
CA SER A 411 32.47 -8.58 12.60
C SER A 411 31.25 -8.78 13.49
N ILE A 412 31.45 -8.73 14.81
CA ILE A 412 30.38 -8.63 15.79
C ILE A 412 30.61 -7.32 16.55
N VAL A 413 29.64 -6.41 16.48
CA VAL A 413 29.73 -5.10 17.13
C VAL A 413 28.77 -5.11 18.33
N GLY A 414 29.32 -5.35 19.53
CA GLY A 414 28.59 -5.46 20.79
C GLY A 414 29.28 -6.38 21.81
N THR A 415 28.83 -6.38 23.07
CA THR A 415 29.39 -7.26 24.12
C THR A 415 28.90 -8.70 23.90
N VAL A 416 29.73 -9.53 23.27
CA VAL A 416 29.42 -10.96 23.03
C VAL A 416 29.73 -11.80 24.26
N VAL A 417 28.73 -12.55 24.75
CA VAL A 417 28.94 -13.65 25.71
C VAL A 417 28.71 -15.00 25.01
N GLY A 418 29.73 -15.49 24.29
CA GLY A 418 29.80 -16.89 23.80
C GLY A 418 29.62 -17.09 22.30
N VAL A 419 30.60 -17.71 21.65
CA VAL A 419 30.44 -18.38 20.33
C VAL A 419 30.14 -19.87 20.57
N ILE A 420 29.26 -20.53 19.83
CA ILE A 420 28.98 -21.98 19.99
C ILE A 420 29.43 -22.76 18.74
N ASN A 421 30.00 -23.94 18.97
CA ASN A 421 30.37 -24.88 17.91
C ASN A 421 29.13 -25.59 17.33
N PRO A 422 28.81 -25.42 16.03
CA PRO A 422 27.58 -25.97 15.43
C PRO A 422 27.57 -27.50 15.29
N LEU A 423 28.71 -28.20 15.42
CA LEU A 423 28.78 -29.66 15.35
C LEU A 423 28.66 -30.35 16.71
N THR A 424 28.86 -29.63 17.82
CA THR A 424 29.00 -30.23 19.15
C THR A 424 28.17 -29.57 20.24
N GLY A 425 27.58 -28.40 19.98
CA GLY A 425 26.86 -27.62 20.99
C GLY A 425 27.75 -27.09 22.11
N ALA A 426 29.08 -27.12 21.93
CA ALA A 426 30.03 -26.67 22.94
C ALA A 426 30.28 -25.15 22.84
N VAL A 427 30.25 -24.47 23.99
CA VAL A 427 30.60 -23.05 24.11
C VAL A 427 32.09 -22.84 23.83
N ILE A 428 32.39 -22.16 22.73
CA ILE A 428 33.70 -21.62 22.36
C ILE A 428 33.81 -20.21 22.96
N GLY A 429 34.10 -20.15 24.27
CA GLY A 429 34.62 -18.95 24.94
C GLY A 429 33.62 -17.83 25.29
N ALA A 430 33.49 -17.55 26.58
CA ALA A 430 32.89 -16.32 27.09
C ALA A 430 33.95 -15.21 27.21
N LEU A 431 33.66 -14.00 26.76
CA LEU A 431 34.47 -12.81 27.04
C LEU A 431 33.69 -11.88 27.99
N GLY A 432 34.31 -11.55 29.12
CA GLY A 432 34.05 -10.28 29.82
C GLY A 432 33.00 -10.26 30.93
N GLY A 433 33.29 -10.90 32.07
CA GLY A 433 32.69 -10.55 33.36
C GLY A 433 33.73 -10.73 34.46
N ALA A 434 34.16 -9.65 35.08
CA ALA A 434 35.33 -9.56 35.95
C ALA A 434 35.40 -10.62 37.06
N PHE A 435 36.07 -11.76 36.85
CA PHE A 435 36.71 -12.56 37.90
C PHE A 435 37.89 -13.32 37.32
N GLY A 436 39.06 -13.14 37.94
CA GLY A 436 40.32 -13.70 37.46
C GLY A 436 40.29 -15.22 37.38
N LEU A 437 40.56 -15.75 36.19
CA LEU A 437 41.01 -17.13 36.00
C LEU A 437 42.25 -17.12 35.09
N GLY A 438 43.27 -17.81 35.57
CA GLY A 438 44.64 -17.74 35.08
C GLY A 438 44.84 -18.23 33.65
N SER A 439 46.05 -17.94 33.18
CA SER A 439 46.69 -18.17 31.89
C SER A 439 46.75 -19.61 31.36
N SER A 440 45.72 -20.45 31.55
CA SER A 440 45.74 -21.86 31.12
C SER A 440 44.75 -22.23 30.01
N ILE A 441 43.91 -21.32 29.52
CA ILE A 441 42.96 -21.62 28.42
C ILE A 441 43.48 -21.17 27.03
N LEU A 442 44.52 -20.34 26.98
CA LEU A 442 45.10 -19.86 25.71
C LEU A 442 45.97 -20.89 24.96
N GLN A 443 46.24 -22.08 25.53
CA GLN A 443 47.08 -23.10 24.89
C GLN A 443 46.33 -24.20 24.14
N ASP A 444 45.04 -24.42 24.41
CA ASP A 444 44.31 -25.57 23.84
C ASP A 444 43.57 -25.28 22.52
N LEU A 445 43.63 -24.04 22.01
CA LEU A 445 43.00 -23.62 20.75
C LEU A 445 43.93 -23.69 19.51
N LYS A 446 45.16 -24.21 19.65
CA LYS A 446 46.13 -24.23 18.54
C LYS A 446 45.99 -25.31 17.46
N PRO A 447 45.28 -26.44 17.60
CA PRO A 447 45.26 -27.45 16.53
C PRO A 447 43.94 -27.65 15.78
N ALA A 448 42.84 -26.95 16.11
CA ALA A 448 41.56 -27.20 15.45
C ALA A 448 41.12 -26.00 14.59
N ILE A 449 41.27 -26.18 13.28
CA ILE A 449 40.75 -25.32 12.19
C ILE A 449 41.61 -24.08 11.92
N GLY A 450 42.38 -24.15 10.83
CA GLY A 450 43.20 -23.03 10.34
C GLY A 450 42.34 -22.00 9.60
N GLY A 451 42.65 -20.72 9.83
CA GLY A 451 42.04 -19.59 9.13
C GLY A 451 41.28 -18.66 10.06
N TRP A 452 41.98 -17.98 10.97
CA TRP A 452 41.48 -16.80 11.65
C TRP A 452 42.52 -15.69 11.49
N ASN A 453 42.41 -14.96 10.38
CA ASN A 453 42.85 -13.58 10.32
C ASN A 453 41.55 -12.79 10.23
N ASP A 454 41.43 -11.71 11.02
CA ASP A 454 40.32 -10.74 10.97
C ASP A 454 39.15 -10.99 11.95
N VAL A 455 39.45 -11.05 13.26
CA VAL A 455 38.47 -10.73 14.32
C VAL A 455 38.90 -9.42 14.98
N VAL A 456 38.09 -8.38 14.85
CA VAL A 456 38.23 -7.13 15.62
C VAL A 456 37.24 -7.19 16.77
N ILE A 457 37.75 -7.38 17.99
CA ILE A 457 36.95 -7.26 19.22
C ILE A 457 37.06 -5.81 19.68
N ILE A 458 35.94 -5.07 19.63
CA ILE A 458 35.85 -3.73 20.22
C ILE A 458 35.37 -3.90 21.66
N ASP A 459 36.30 -3.80 22.60
CA ASP A 459 35.99 -3.70 24.03
C ASP A 459 35.81 -2.22 24.39
N ASP A 460 34.70 -1.90 25.05
CA ASP A 460 34.40 -0.60 25.68
C ASP A 460 34.27 0.60 24.71
N PHE A 461 33.07 0.82 24.15
CA PHE A 461 32.74 2.04 23.42
C PHE A 461 32.69 3.25 24.37
N GLN A 462 33.77 4.03 24.40
CA GLN A 462 33.80 5.37 24.99
C GLN A 462 34.01 6.40 23.85
N PRO A 463 33.17 7.43 23.67
CA PRO A 463 33.05 8.19 22.41
C PRO A 463 34.24 9.11 22.02
N GLN A 464 35.44 8.94 22.59
CA GLN A 464 36.54 9.91 22.46
C GLN A 464 37.95 9.32 22.25
N LYS A 465 38.11 8.14 21.65
CA LYS A 465 39.44 7.57 21.36
C LYS A 465 39.49 6.93 19.97
N ASP A 466 40.00 7.68 18.99
CA ASP A 466 40.14 7.22 17.61
C ASP A 466 41.30 6.22 17.46
N ILE A 467 41.07 5.16 16.67
CA ILE A 467 42.09 4.18 16.24
C ILE A 467 42.56 4.56 14.84
N LEU A 468 43.88 4.66 14.64
CA LEU A 468 44.49 4.93 13.34
C LEU A 468 45.00 3.62 12.70
N VAL A 469 44.50 3.30 11.51
CA VAL A 469 44.88 2.10 10.73
C VAL A 469 45.74 2.49 9.53
N ILE A 470 46.91 1.87 9.36
CA ILE A 470 47.81 2.13 8.21
C ILE A 470 48.08 0.82 7.45
N PRO A 471 47.72 0.73 6.15
CA PRO A 471 47.99 -0.44 5.31
C PRO A 471 49.48 -0.59 4.93
N LYS A 472 49.98 -1.83 4.87
CA LYS A 472 51.27 -2.18 4.24
C LYS A 472 51.13 -2.10 2.73
N GLY A 473 52.05 -1.37 2.11
CA GLY A 473 52.08 -1.11 0.67
C GLY A 473 52.00 0.38 0.33
N PHE A 474 51.78 1.24 1.33
CA PHE A 474 51.84 2.68 1.13
C PHE A 474 53.27 3.13 0.83
N ASN A 475 53.50 3.67 -0.38
CA ASN A 475 54.82 4.11 -0.82
C ASN A 475 55.14 5.50 -0.23
N TRP A 476 56.07 5.54 0.72
CA TRP A 476 56.61 6.78 1.26
C TRP A 476 57.38 7.53 0.15
N THR A 477 56.98 8.76 -0.17
CA THR A 477 57.82 9.63 -1.00
C THR A 477 58.95 10.18 -0.13
N GLU A 478 60.11 9.52 -0.15
CA GLU A 478 61.35 10.04 0.46
C GLU A 478 61.69 11.41 -0.15
N ASN A 479 61.54 12.49 0.60
CA ASN A 479 62.14 13.76 0.22
C ASN A 479 63.53 13.85 0.84
N ARG A 480 64.53 13.23 0.18
CA ARG A 480 65.93 13.42 0.52
C ARG A 480 66.33 14.84 0.19
N ASN A 481 66.35 15.72 1.18
CA ASN A 481 67.40 16.72 1.39
C ASN A 481 67.02 17.65 2.56
N LEU A 482 67.78 17.56 3.66
CA LEU A 482 68.56 18.66 4.28
C LEU A 482 69.20 18.10 5.56
N GLY A 483 70.54 18.17 5.62
CA GLY A 483 71.36 17.42 6.56
C GLY A 483 71.14 17.77 8.04
N THR A 484 70.55 16.82 8.77
CA THR A 484 70.78 16.37 10.15
C THR A 484 69.78 15.22 10.36
N ASN A 485 70.19 14.08 10.94
CA ASN A 485 69.44 12.79 11.04
C ASN A 485 68.00 12.87 11.59
N ILE A 486 67.07 13.44 10.82
CA ILE A 486 65.63 13.48 11.08
C ILE A 486 64.95 13.50 9.71
N ASP A 487 64.28 12.41 9.36
CA ASP A 487 63.36 12.38 8.22
C ASP A 487 61.99 12.85 8.74
N ASN A 488 61.42 13.90 8.11
CA ASN A 488 60.07 14.39 8.41
C ASN A 488 59.12 13.99 7.28
N VAL A 489 57.95 13.45 7.62
CA VAL A 489 56.86 13.18 6.68
C VAL A 489 55.59 13.90 7.13
N TYR A 490 54.85 14.45 6.16
CA TYR A 490 53.60 15.20 6.39
C TYR A 490 52.39 14.43 5.86
N TYR A 491 51.33 14.33 6.69
CA TYR A 491 49.99 13.90 6.29
C TYR A 491 48.94 14.82 6.94
N GLN A 492 48.06 15.44 6.16
CA GLN A 492 46.96 16.31 6.64
C GLN A 492 47.33 17.27 7.80
N GLY A 493 48.51 17.90 7.75
CA GLY A 493 48.96 18.84 8.79
C GLY A 493 49.63 18.21 10.01
N ILE A 494 49.76 16.88 10.07
CA ILE A 494 50.42 16.13 11.14
C ILE A 494 51.89 15.90 10.77
N ASN A 495 52.81 16.20 11.69
CA ASN A 495 54.25 16.13 11.48
C ASN A 495 54.81 14.94 12.28
N ILE A 496 55.40 13.96 11.60
CA ILE A 496 55.90 12.73 12.23
C ILE A 496 57.43 12.76 12.21
N LYS A 497 58.05 12.61 13.39
CA LYS A 497 59.51 12.56 13.56
C LYS A 497 59.94 11.18 14.00
N GLN A 498 60.82 10.55 13.21
CA GLN A 498 61.48 9.31 13.60
C GLN A 498 62.88 9.62 14.17
N GLN A 499 63.18 9.12 15.37
CA GLN A 499 64.52 9.23 15.96
C GLN A 499 65.10 7.85 16.17
N ASN A 500 66.03 7.45 15.31
CA ASN A 500 66.72 6.16 15.44
C ASN A 500 67.77 6.24 16.56
N GLN A 501 67.57 5.52 17.66
CA GLN A 501 68.66 5.22 18.59
C GLN A 501 69.49 4.05 18.04
N ALA A 502 70.80 4.23 18.05
CA ALA A 502 71.72 3.21 17.57
C ALA A 502 71.71 1.98 18.52
N GLY A 503 71.06 0.89 18.09
CA GLY A 503 71.37 -0.46 18.57
C GLY A 503 70.26 -1.28 19.24
N GLY A 504 68.97 -0.99 19.04
CA GLY A 504 67.87 -1.86 19.48
C GLY A 504 66.69 -1.85 18.50
N GLU A 505 65.92 -2.95 18.42
CA GLU A 505 64.79 -3.13 17.48
C GLU A 505 63.55 -2.27 17.79
N ASP A 506 63.58 -1.47 18.85
CA ASP A 506 62.47 -0.58 19.22
C ASP A 506 62.69 0.82 18.64
N SER A 507 61.97 1.14 17.56
CA SER A 507 61.89 2.50 17.03
C SER A 507 60.76 3.26 17.75
N LEU A 508 61.09 4.28 18.54
CA LEU A 508 60.08 5.22 19.06
C LEU A 508 59.72 6.24 17.96
N VAL A 509 58.42 6.33 17.64
CA VAL A 509 57.87 7.34 16.73
C VAL A 509 57.22 8.44 17.56
N PHE A 510 57.62 9.70 17.33
CA PHE A 510 56.99 10.86 17.98
C PHE A 510 56.05 11.55 16.98
N LEU A 511 54.81 11.79 17.41
CA LEU A 511 53.81 12.59 16.70
C LEU A 511 53.78 14.02 17.26
N ASP A 512 53.98 15.00 16.40
CA ASP A 512 53.75 16.42 16.71
C ASP A 512 52.49 16.86 15.95
N ILE A 513 51.35 16.90 16.65
CA ILE A 513 50.06 17.29 16.06
C ILE A 513 49.99 18.82 16.06
N ALA A 514 50.18 19.44 14.90
CA ALA A 514 50.06 20.88 14.76
C ALA A 514 48.59 21.30 14.85
N GLY A 515 48.19 21.86 15.99
CA GLY A 515 46.85 22.42 16.20
C GLY A 515 46.43 22.58 17.66
N TYR A 516 47.07 21.85 18.58
CA TYR A 516 46.84 22.00 20.02
C TYR A 516 48.08 22.57 20.70
N ASN A 517 47.88 23.56 21.57
CA ASN A 517 48.93 24.16 22.38
C ASN A 517 49.75 23.06 23.09
N SER A 518 51.01 23.01 22.71
CA SER A 518 52.08 22.15 23.19
C SER A 518 52.16 22.03 24.72
N GLN A 519 51.85 20.84 25.28
CA GLN A 519 52.45 20.34 26.54
C GLN A 519 52.47 18.80 26.69
N HIS A 520 52.00 18.02 25.72
CA HIS A 520 51.98 16.56 25.84
C HIS A 520 52.75 15.89 24.70
N ASN A 521 53.77 15.11 25.08
CA ASN A 521 54.42 14.17 24.19
C ASN A 521 53.63 12.86 24.28
N TYR A 522 53.00 12.46 23.18
CA TYR A 522 52.31 11.18 23.09
C TYR A 522 53.26 10.11 22.57
N SER A 523 53.19 8.92 23.15
CA SER A 523 53.95 7.76 22.71
C SER A 523 53.04 6.79 21.95
N LEU A 524 53.46 6.38 20.77
CA LEU A 524 52.79 5.31 20.04
C LEU A 524 53.30 3.96 20.54
N GLN A 525 52.38 3.11 20.99
CA GLN A 525 52.69 1.73 21.34
C GLN A 525 52.11 0.81 20.27
N LEU A 526 52.96 -0.01 19.65
CA LEU A 526 52.54 -1.01 18.67
C LEU A 526 51.67 -2.05 19.39
N LEU A 527 50.41 -2.14 18.98
CA LEU A 527 49.46 -3.09 19.54
C LEU A 527 49.56 -4.44 18.84
N SER A 528 49.59 -4.41 17.52
CA SER A 528 49.70 -5.63 16.71
C SER A 528 50.25 -5.32 15.31
N GLN A 529 50.79 -6.37 14.68
CA GLN A 529 51.27 -6.33 13.32
C GLN A 529 50.70 -7.53 12.55
N THR A 530 50.16 -7.26 11.36
CA THR A 530 49.76 -8.31 10.41
C THR A 530 50.68 -8.31 9.19
N ASP A 531 50.45 -9.26 8.28
CA ASP A 531 51.13 -9.33 7.00
C ASP A 531 50.82 -8.13 6.10
N SER A 532 49.72 -7.42 6.36
CA SER A 532 49.18 -6.34 5.52
C SER A 532 48.96 -5.00 6.24
N SER A 533 49.14 -4.85 7.57
CA SER A 533 48.91 -3.58 8.29
C SER A 533 49.60 -3.53 9.65
N TRP A 534 49.86 -2.32 10.15
CA TRP A 534 50.39 -2.07 11.50
C TRP A 534 49.36 -1.29 12.33
N PHE A 535 49.13 -1.71 13.57
CA PHE A 535 48.13 -1.13 14.47
C PHE A 535 48.80 -0.54 15.70
N TYR A 536 48.51 0.73 15.98
CA TYR A 536 49.10 1.47 17.09
C TYR A 536 48.03 2.04 18.01
N THR A 537 48.39 2.19 19.28
CA THR A 537 47.63 3.02 20.22
C THR A 537 48.43 4.26 20.60
N VAL A 538 47.72 5.35 20.87
CA VAL A 538 48.27 6.62 21.34
C VAL A 538 48.17 6.65 22.87
N ALA A 539 49.30 6.72 23.57
CA ALA A 539 49.39 6.88 25.02
C ALA A 539 49.93 8.26 25.40
#